data_AF-A0A9W5KR69-F1
#
_entry.id   AF-A0A9W5KR69-F1
#
_cell.length_a   1.000
_cell.length_b   1.000
_cell.length_c   1.000
_cell.angle_alpha   90.00
_cell.angle_beta   90.00
_cell.angle_gamma   90.00
#
_symmetry.space_group_name_H-M   'P 1'
#
loop_
_entity.id
_entity.type
_entity.pdbx_description
1 polymer ?
#
loop_
_entity_poly.entity_id
_entity_poly.type
_entity_poly.pdbx_seq_one_letter_code
_entity_poly.pdbx_strand_id
1 'polypeptide(L)' 'MITNFDQNQSILQILFAYVDSLTIGGVPPMTGRPPICRKALLKCFFIKTVFQINSLRKLTRFLHQYPSFRVSCGLSLVPH' A
#
# COMPACT_ATOMS: atom_id res chain seq x y z
N MET A 1 -14.79 -12.57 5.71
CA MET A 1 -14.86 -13.12 4.34
C MET A 1 -14.59 -11.96 3.40
N ILE A 2 -13.54 -12.01 2.59
CA ILE A 2 -13.29 -10.98 1.57
C ILE A 2 -14.26 -11.28 0.43
N THR A 3 -15.31 -10.49 0.28
CA THR A 3 -16.22 -10.60 -0.86
C THR A 3 -15.55 -9.96 -2.09
N ASN A 4 -15.71 -10.57 -3.26
CA ASN A 4 -15.23 -10.05 -4.56
C ASN A 4 -13.72 -9.78 -4.65
N PHE A 5 -12.89 -10.74 -4.23
CA PHE A 5 -11.42 -10.62 -4.28
C PHE A 5 -10.88 -10.21 -5.67
N ASP A 6 -11.41 -10.82 -6.74
CA ASP A 6 -11.03 -10.54 -8.12
C ASP A 6 -11.35 -9.11 -8.54
N GLN A 7 -12.59 -8.66 -8.31
CA GLN A 7 -12.99 -7.27 -8.57
C GLN A 7 -12.13 -6.27 -7.78
N ASN A 8 -11.81 -6.58 -6.52
CA ASN A 8 -10.94 -5.77 -5.69
C ASN A 8 -9.49 -5.72 -6.22
N GLN A 9 -9.01 -6.79 -6.86
CA GLN A 9 -7.71 -6.77 -7.56
C GLN A 9 -7.72 -5.77 -8.71
N SER A 10 -8.72 -5.87 -9.58
CA SER A 10 -8.84 -5.02 -10.76
C SER A 10 -8.94 -3.54 -10.39
N ILE A 11 -9.72 -3.21 -9.36
CA ILE A 11 -9.82 -1.84 -8.82
C ILE A 11 -8.47 -1.37 -8.27
N LEU A 12 -7.76 -2.22 -7.50
CA LEU A 12 -6.46 -1.85 -6.94
C LEU A 12 -5.40 -1.62 -8.03
N GLN A 13 -5.41 -2.39 -9.12
CA GLN A 13 -4.49 -2.19 -10.24
C GLN A 13 -4.68 -0.81 -10.87
N ILE A 14 -5.93 -0.40 -11.11
CA ILE A 14 -6.25 0.94 -11.65
C ILE A 14 -5.78 2.03 -10.68
N LEU A 15 -6.09 1.88 -9.39
CA LEU A 15 -5.67 2.84 -8.36
C LEU A 15 -4.15 2.93 -8.24
N PHE A 16 -3.44 1.80 -8.34
CA PHE A 16 -1.98 1.78 -8.26
C PHE A 16 -1.34 2.44 -9.47
N ALA A 17 -1.83 2.17 -10.67
CA ALA A 17 -1.39 2.85 -11.89
C ALA A 17 -1.60 4.37 -11.77
N TYR A 18 -2.75 4.80 -11.23
CA TYR A 18 -3.00 6.21 -10.94
C TYR A 18 -1.96 6.77 -9.96
N VAL A 19 -1.72 6.13 -8.81
CA VAL A 19 -0.71 6.58 -7.83
C VAL A 19 0.71 6.63 -8.43
N ASP A 20 1.04 5.68 -9.31
CA ASP A 20 2.34 5.65 -9.97
C ASP A 20 2.50 6.83 -10.93
N SER A 21 1.44 7.23 -11.63
CA SER A 21 1.43 8.42 -12.51
C SER A 21 1.55 9.76 -11.74
N LEU A 22 1.24 9.80 -10.45
CA LEU A 22 1.33 11.04 -9.67
C LEU A 22 2.79 11.47 -9.46
N THR A 23 3.10 12.72 -9.76
CA THR A 23 4.37 13.36 -9.38
C THR A 23 4.30 13.82 -7.92
N ILE A 24 4.50 12.90 -6.98
CA ILE A 24 4.62 13.23 -5.56
C ILE A 24 6.07 13.63 -5.27
N GLY A 25 6.29 14.92 -4.99
CA GLY A 25 7.61 15.44 -4.60
C GLY A 25 8.21 14.69 -3.40
N GLY A 26 9.52 14.45 -3.48
CA GLY A 26 10.28 13.77 -2.44
C GLY A 26 10.18 14.49 -1.10
N VAL A 27 10.15 13.72 0.00
CA VAL A 27 10.23 14.31 1.34
C VAL A 27 11.69 14.68 1.58
N PRO A 28 12.01 15.92 1.96
CA PRO A 28 13.37 16.25 2.38
C PRO A 28 13.76 15.33 3.56
N PRO A 29 14.97 14.76 3.57
CA PRO A 29 15.43 13.82 4.58
C PRO A 29 15.72 14.56 5.90
N MET A 30 14.67 15.07 6.55
CA MET A 30 14.78 15.90 7.76
C MET A 30 14.79 15.07 9.06
N THR A 31 14.49 13.79 8.96
CA THR A 31 14.50 12.86 10.09
C THR A 31 15.39 11.70 9.68
N GLY A 32 16.43 11.33 10.43
CA GLY A 32 17.37 10.23 10.13
C GLY A 32 16.76 8.82 10.02
N ARG A 33 15.45 8.72 9.76
CA ARG A 33 14.74 7.53 9.33
C ARG A 33 14.70 7.48 7.80
N PRO A 34 14.77 6.30 7.19
CA PRO A 34 14.60 6.18 5.76
C PRO A 34 13.24 6.80 5.36
N PRO A 35 13.20 7.65 4.32
CA PRO A 35 11.98 8.30 3.91
C PRO A 35 10.97 7.23 3.49
N ILE A 36 9.84 7.15 4.20
CA ILE A 36 8.75 6.29 3.76
C ILE A 36 8.18 6.90 2.48
N CYS A 37 8.18 6.13 1.40
CA CYS A 37 7.66 6.60 0.12
C CYS A 37 6.16 6.95 0.27
N ARG A 38 5.80 8.21 0.01
CA ARG A 38 4.40 8.70 0.07
C ARG A 38 3.48 7.90 -0.84
N LYS A 39 3.96 7.50 -2.03
CA LYS A 39 3.23 6.61 -2.93
C LYS A 39 2.94 5.25 -2.29
N ALA A 40 3.90 4.67 -1.59
CA ALA A 40 3.71 3.40 -0.88
C ALA A 40 2.64 3.52 0.21
N LEU A 41 2.65 4.60 1.00
CA LEU A 41 1.61 4.86 2.00
C LEU A 41 0.22 5.01 1.37
N LEU A 42 0.12 5.72 0.24
CA LEU A 42 -1.15 5.90 -0.46
C LEU A 42 -1.68 4.59 -1.05
N LYS A 43 -0.81 3.76 -1.63
CA LYS A 43 -1.17 2.40 -2.08
C LYS A 43 -1.63 1.51 -0.92
N CYS A 44 -0.94 1.56 0.22
CA CYS A 44 -1.35 0.87 1.45
C CYS A 44 -2.71 1.37 1.98
N PHE A 45 -3.00 2.67 1.86
CA PHE A 45 -4.29 3.24 2.20
C PHE A 45 -5.41 2.69 1.31
N PHE A 46 -5.18 2.57 -0.01
CA PHE A 46 -6.16 1.95 -0.90
C PHE A 46 -6.42 0.49 -0.58
N ILE A 47 -5.38 -0.29 -0.28
CA ILE A 47 -5.55 -1.68 0.21
C ILE A 47 -6.43 -1.69 1.47
N LYS A 48 -6.13 -0.80 2.43
CA LYS A 48 -6.91 -0.68 3.66
C LYS A 48 -8.39 -0.44 3.36
N THR A 49 -8.68 0.49 2.45
CA THR A 49 -10.05 0.89 2.11
C THR A 49 -10.79 -0.18 1.30
N VAL A 50 -10.17 -0.73 0.26
CA VAL A 50 -10.78 -1.73 -0.62
C VAL A 50 -11.08 -3.02 0.15
N PHE A 51 -10.16 -3.47 1.02
CA PHE A 51 -10.36 -4.66 1.84
C PHE A 51 -10.99 -4.39 3.21
N GLN A 52 -11.45 -3.16 3.47
CA GLN A 52 -12.11 -2.76 4.73
C GLN A 52 -11.29 -3.17 5.97
N ILE A 53 -9.97 -2.96 5.92
CA ILE A 53 -9.04 -3.33 6.98
C ILE A 53 -9.07 -2.25 8.07
N ASN A 54 -9.75 -2.54 9.17
CA ASN A 54 -10.01 -1.56 10.23
C ASN A 54 -8.80 -1.24 11.15
N SER A 55 -7.63 -1.85 10.93
CA SER A 55 -6.46 -1.67 11.81
C SER A 55 -5.15 -1.77 11.05
N LEU A 56 -4.18 -0.94 11.44
CA LEU A 56 -2.79 -1.04 10.95
C LEU A 56 -2.22 -2.43 11.19
N ARG A 57 -2.42 -3.03 12.38
CA ARG A 57 -1.93 -4.39 12.68
C ARG A 57 -2.49 -5.43 11.71
N LYS A 58 -3.76 -5.29 11.31
CA LYS A 58 -4.38 -6.18 10.32
C LYS A 58 -3.81 -5.94 8.92
N LEU A 59 -3.51 -4.70 8.57
CA LEU A 59 -2.85 -4.35 7.31
C LEU A 59 -1.43 -4.94 7.24
N THR A 60 -0.65 -4.82 8.33
CA THR A 60 0.69 -5.41 8.45
C THR A 60 0.64 -6.93 8.24
N ARG A 61 -0.32 -7.61 8.89
CA ARG A 61 -0.54 -9.06 8.70
C ARG A 61 -0.98 -9.40 7.27
N PHE A 62 -1.85 -8.59 6.67
CA PHE A 62 -2.29 -8.77 5.29
C PHE A 62 -1.12 -8.66 4.31
N LEU A 63 -0.28 -7.63 4.44
CA LEU A 63 0.91 -7.44 3.60
C LEU A 63 1.96 -8.53 3.80
N HIS A 64 2.02 -9.13 4.99
CA HIS A 64 2.85 -10.30 5.25
C HIS A 64 2.28 -11.57 4.58
N GLN A 65 0.97 -11.75 4.64
CA GLN A 65 0.28 -12.92 4.06
C GLN A 65 0.22 -12.87 2.54
N TYR A 66 0.19 -11.68 1.93
CA TYR A 66 0.08 -11.49 0.48
C TYR A 66 1.25 -10.65 -0.08
N PRO A 67 2.37 -11.29 -0.44
CA PRO A 67 3.58 -10.61 -0.90
C PRO A 67 3.38 -9.76 -2.17
N SER A 68 2.45 -10.15 -3.04
CA SER A 68 2.14 -9.43 -4.28
C SER A 68 1.71 -7.98 -4.04
N PHE A 69 0.84 -7.71 -3.05
CA PHE A 69 0.45 -6.34 -2.71
C PHE A 69 1.59 -5.56 -2.07
N ARG A 70 2.41 -6.22 -1.25
CA ARG A 70 3.60 -5.59 -0.66
C ARG A 70 4.56 -5.10 -1.73
N VAL A 71 4.86 -5.94 -2.73
CA VAL A 71 5.69 -5.57 -3.88
C VAL A 71 5.03 -4.45 -4.69
N SER A 72 3.72 -4.53 -4.93
CA SER A 72 2.97 -3.50 -5.66
C SER A 72 2.97 -2.13 -4.97
N CYS A 73 3.01 -2.11 -3.63
CA CYS A 73 3.21 -0.90 -2.83
C CYS A 73 4.65 -0.36 -2.85
N GLY A 74 5.62 -1.10 -3.40
CA GLY A 74 7.03 -0.73 -3.36
C GLY A 74 7.66 -0.89 -1.97
N LEU A 75 7.10 -1.75 -1.12
CA LEU A 75 7.62 -2.01 0.23
C LEU A 75 8.57 -3.21 0.21
N SER A 76 9.88 -2.92 0.29
CA SER A 76 10.92 -3.97 0.38
C SER A 76 10.84 -4.76 1.69
N LEU A 77 10.37 -4.15 2.78
CA LEU A 77 10.13 -4.76 4.10
C LEU A 77 8.82 -4.23 4.66
N VAL A 78 8.12 -5.06 5.44
CA VAL A 78 6.95 -4.60 6.20
C VAL A 78 7.44 -3.86 7.44
N PRO A 79 7.07 -2.58 7.66
CA PRO A 79 7.50 -1.86 8.85
C PRO A 79 6.97 -2.54 10.12
N HIS A 80 7.86 -2.70 11.11
CA HIS A 80 7.57 -3.30 12.42
C HIS A 80 6.87 -2.32 13.35
#